data_AF-A0A1F9DJC7-F1
#
_entry.id   AF-A0A1F9DJC7-F1
#
_cell.length_a   1.000
_cell.length_b   1.000
_cell.length_c   1.000
_cell.angle_alpha   90.00
_cell.angle_beta   90.00
_cell.angle_gamma   90.00
#
_symmetry.space_group_name_H-M   'P 1'
#
loop_
_entity.id
_entity.type
_entity.pdbx_description
1 polymer ?
#
loop_
_entity_poly.entity_id
_entity_poly.type
_entity_poly.pdbx_seq_one_letter_code
_entity_poly.pdbx_strand_id
1 'polypeptide(L)' 'MGGKEAVRKLLEIDADARVIVSSGYSNDDIMSDFKRFGFSAVIAKPYRIADLSRTVKAVIGSRKKA' A
#
# COMPACT_ATOMS: atom_id res chain seq x y z
N MET A 1 11.82 12.41 -4.89
CA MET A 1 10.45 11.88 -4.77
C MET A 1 10.45 10.67 -3.85
N GLY A 2 9.63 10.68 -2.79
CA GLY A 2 9.46 9.55 -1.87
C GLY A 2 8.14 8.79 -2.08
N GLY A 3 7.94 7.68 -1.38
CA GLY A 3 6.74 6.83 -1.55
C GLY A 3 5.42 7.59 -1.36
N LYS A 4 5.35 8.52 -0.39
CA LYS A 4 4.16 9.36 -0.12
C LYS A 4 3.79 10.28 -1.30
N GLU A 5 4.79 10.79 -2.01
CA GLU A 5 4.56 11.65 -3.18
C GLU A 5 4.15 10.80 -4.40
N ALA A 6 4.79 9.64 -4.57
CA ALA A 6 4.49 8.71 -5.65
C ALA A 6 3.04 8.21 -5.61
N VAL A 7 2.54 7.82 -4.43
CA VAL A 7 1.14 7.35 -4.31
C VAL A 7 0.12 8.44 -4.63
N ARG A 8 0.40 9.71 -4.28
CA ARG A 8 -0.49 10.83 -4.63
C ARG A 8 -0.56 11.02 -6.14
N LYS A 9 0.60 11.08 -6.80
CA LYS A 9 0.69 11.20 -8.26
C LYS A 9 0.06 10.01 -8.99
N LEU A 10 0.21 8.79 -8.46
CA LEU A 10 -0.44 7.60 -9.02
C LEU A 10 -1.96 7.71 -8.94
N LEU A 11 -2.50 8.15 -7.81
CA LEU A 11 -3.95 8.32 -7.62
C LEU A 11 -4.54 9.49 -8.41
N GLU A 12 -3.74 10.51 -8.74
CA GLU A 12 -4.12 11.57 -9.68
C GLU A 12 -4.29 11.03 -11.12
N ILE A 13 -3.53 10.00 -11.49
CA ILE A 13 -3.58 9.35 -12.82
C ILE A 13 -4.70 8.30 -12.86
N ASP A 14 -4.80 7.47 -11.82
CA ASP A 14 -5.78 6.40 -11.68
C ASP A 14 -6.26 6.33 -10.23
N ALA A 15 -7.46 6.86 -9.99
CA ALA A 15 -8.08 6.88 -8.66
C ALA A 15 -8.39 5.47 -8.11
N ASP A 16 -8.45 4.46 -8.96
CA ASP A 16 -8.71 3.06 -8.57
C ASP A 16 -7.41 2.27 -8.34
N ALA A 17 -6.24 2.88 -8.57
CA ALA A 17 -4.95 2.24 -8.39
C ALA A 17 -4.75 1.77 -6.93
N ARG A 18 -4.40 0.49 -6.77
CA ARG A 18 -4.17 -0.10 -5.46
C ARG A 18 -2.69 -0.16 -5.13
N VAL A 19 -2.25 0.69 -4.21
CA VAL A 19 -0.83 0.87 -3.91
C VAL A 19 -0.49 0.23 -2.56
N ILE A 20 0.48 -0.68 -2.55
CA ILE A 20 1.00 -1.31 -1.33
C ILE A 20 2.35 -0.66 -1.02
N VAL A 21 2.49 -0.05 0.16
CA VAL A 21 3.79 0.44 0.62
C VAL A 21 4.56 -0.67 1.30
N SER A 22 5.85 -0.78 0.99
CA SER A 22 6.74 -1.66 1.71
C SER A 22 7.92 -0.91 2.31
N SER A 23 7.87 -0.73 3.64
CA SER A 23 8.88 -0.01 4.42
C SER A 23 9.56 -0.93 5.44
N GLY A 24 10.84 -0.71 5.71
CA GLY A 24 11.59 -1.37 6.78
C GLY A 24 12.15 -0.32 7.73
N TYR A 25 11.89 -0.48 9.03
CA TYR A 25 12.50 0.23 10.16
C TYR A 25 12.57 1.77 10.10
N SER A 26 11.70 2.44 9.35
CA SER A 26 11.61 3.91 9.41
C SER A 26 10.21 4.41 9.00
N ASN A 27 9.65 5.24 9.89
CA ASN A 27 8.32 5.89 9.88
C ASN A 27 7.12 5.06 10.41
N ASP A 28 6.97 5.07 11.73
CA ASP A 28 5.77 4.62 12.45
C ASP A 28 4.47 5.28 11.94
N ASP A 29 4.54 6.51 11.42
CA ASP A 29 3.38 7.21 10.86
C ASP A 29 2.80 6.55 9.60
N ILE A 30 3.67 6.03 8.71
CA ILE A 30 3.19 5.36 7.49
C ILE A 30 2.58 4.02 7.86
N MET A 31 3.20 3.27 8.76
CA MET A 31 2.69 1.97 9.20
C MET A 31 1.34 2.10 9.90
N SER A 32 1.17 3.16 10.71
CA SER A 32 -0.06 3.40 11.49
C SER A 32 -1.17 4.06 10.67
N ASP A 33 -0.85 4.86 9.66
CA ASP A 33 -1.81 5.72 8.96
C ASP A 33 -1.69 5.65 7.42
N PHE A 34 -1.28 4.48 6.89
CA PHE A 34 -1.03 4.27 5.45
C PHE A 34 -2.21 4.67 4.55
N LYS A 35 -3.44 4.49 5.03
CA LYS A 35 -4.67 4.87 4.31
C LYS A 35 -4.77 6.37 4.06
N ARG A 36 -4.35 7.20 5.03
CA ARG A 36 -4.36 8.66 4.91
C ARG A 36 -3.41 9.15 3.81
N PHE A 37 -2.38 8.37 3.49
CA PHE A 37 -1.45 8.66 2.41
C PHE A 37 -1.90 8.11 1.05
N GLY A 38 -3.02 7.37 0.98
CA GLY A 38 -3.53 6.77 -0.26
C GLY A 38 -3.06 5.34 -0.51
N PHE A 39 -2.37 4.71 0.44
CA PHE A 39 -2.00 3.30 0.30
C PHE A 39 -3.18 2.37 0.65
N SER A 40 -3.34 1.29 -0.11
CA SER A 40 -4.35 0.26 0.12
C SER A 40 -3.93 -0.75 1.19
N ALA A 41 -2.62 -0.97 1.34
CA ALA A 41 -2.06 -1.83 2.38
C ALA A 41 -0.58 -1.48 2.64
N VAL A 42 -0.03 -2.09 3.69
CA VAL A 42 1.38 -1.97 4.05
C VAL A 42 1.99 -3.34 4.33
N ILE A 43 3.27 -3.53 3.99
CA ILE A 43 4.05 -4.73 4.34
C ILE A 43 5.44 -4.37 4.83
N ALA A 44 5.76 -4.75 6.07
CA ALA A 44 7.03 -4.45 6.71
C ALA A 44 8.18 -5.29 6.13
N LYS A 45 9.33 -4.67 5.84
CA LYS A 45 10.57 -5.37 5.45
C LYS A 45 11.38 -5.73 6.70
N PRO A 46 12.03 -6.91 6.75
CA PRO A 46 11.94 -7.99 5.76
C PRO A 46 10.64 -8.78 5.89
N TYR A 47 10.10 -9.26 4.77
CA TYR A 47 8.90 -10.11 4.72
C TYR A 47 9.17 -11.41 3.95
N ARG A 48 8.39 -12.45 4.24
CA ARG A 48 8.38 -13.70 3.48
C ARG A 48 7.49 -13.57 2.26
N ILE A 49 7.72 -14.41 1.24
CA ILE A 49 6.87 -14.45 0.04
C ILE A 49 5.39 -14.74 0.38
N ALA A 50 5.15 -15.52 1.43
CA ALA A 50 3.80 -15.81 1.91
C ALA A 50 3.09 -14.55 2.44
N ASP A 51 3.81 -13.63 3.08
CA ASP A 51 3.26 -12.38 3.58
C ASP A 51 2.85 -11.47 2.42
N LEU A 52 3.74 -11.32 1.43
CA LEU A 52 3.43 -10.58 0.21
C LEU A 52 2.22 -11.17 -0.53
N SER A 53 2.17 -12.50 -0.68
CA SER A 53 1.04 -13.17 -1.33
C SER A 53 -0.28 -12.89 -0.62
N ARG A 54 -0.31 -12.92 0.72
CA ARG A 54 -1.51 -12.59 1.51
C ARG A 54 -1.91 -11.13 1.32
N THR A 55 -0.97 -10.20 1.38
CA THR A 55 -1.26 -8.77 1.22
C THR A 55 -1.81 -8.47 -0.18
N VAL A 56 -1.20 -9.03 -1.23
CA VAL A 56 -1.69 -8.86 -2.61
C VAL A 56 -3.09 -9.45 -2.75
N LYS A 57 -3.33 -10.68 -2.26
CA LYS A 57 -4.66 -11.32 -2.29
C LYS A 57 -5.73 -10.47 -1.61
N ALA A 58 -5.44 -9.90 -0.44
CA ALA A 58 -6.36 -9.05 0.30
C ALA A 58 -6.73 -7.79 -0.50
N VAL A 59 -5.75 -7.18 -1.17
CA VAL A 59 -5.94 -5.94 -1.95
C VAL A 59 -6.63 -6.21 -3.29
N ILE A 60 -6.36 -7.32 -3.96
CA ILE A 60 -7.02 -7.64 -5.25
C ILE A 60 -8.45 -8.15 -5.07
N GLY A 61 -8.72 -8.89 -3.99
CA GLY A 61 -10.01 -9.56 -3.73
C GLY A 61 -11.14 -8.66 -3.22
N SER A 62 -10.84 -7.44 -2.74
CA SER A 62 -11.82 -6.56 -2.08
C SER A 62 -12.74 -5.76 -3.03
N ARG A 63 -13.00 -6.25 -4.25
CA ARG A 63 -13.90 -5.53 -5.17
C ARG A 63 -15.33 -5.58 -4.60
N LYS A 64 -15.87 -4.44 -4.17
CA LYS A 64 -17.33 -4.28 -4.22
C LYS A 64 -17.71 -4.43 -5.69
N LYS A 65 -18.44 -5.49 -6.01
CA LYS A 65 -19.15 -5.57 -7.30
C LYS A 65 -19.98 -4.29 -7.41
N ALA A 66 -19.80 -3.58 -8.52
CA ALA A 66 -20.74 -2.55 -8.93
C ALA A 66 -22.13 -3.17 -9.10
#